data_AF-A0A8T5JZB5-F1
#
_entry.id   AF-A0A8T5JZB5-F1
#
_cell.length_a   1.000
_cell.length_b   1.000
_cell.length_c   1.000
_cell.angle_alpha   90.00
_cell.angle_beta   90.00
_cell.angle_gamma   90.00
#
_symmetry.space_group_name_H-M   'P 1'
#
loop_
_entity.id
_entity.type
_entity.pdbx_description
1 polymer ?
#
loop_
_entity_poly.entity_id
_entity_poly.type
_entity_poly.pdbx_seq_one_letter_code
_entity_poly.pdbx_strand_id
1 'polypeptide(L)'
;MNILAIVVPLLALSFPFAFAESSNIGSMYWKQEIISPNSFVDIYVHDDDMNKKEYPNFADKFTIYVWSDSSPSGLEIPVVETGVYSGIFKGRVFIADSGDTAKNRLVSMPGDTVYAKYVDFTMPDGSTSDIFSAAIVKISGQNMNPLLDEIDPNFRMSKSAETVPAWVKNNAGWWADGSIDDASFVHGIQFLIKANVLEVDSTTSSEKNDEIPPWVKNNAGWWAEGQITESDFLSGINHLVKNGIISVSQNSIESVSDSIVSECESIKSNYKRLNCEKEIKQNLEYAEFKKSSDAYPVGSITYYYPGIGNFGNEFEISSSGQAMLRLRILAENNGSEVVSLKCTGPSICNYDVWDGSKSFKYAGMDFVSGQIPINPGTSIIFNMMFGPNIGYGGNQFLYDPSKNYDFRVDESFGNVEIPLKIE
;
A
#
# COMPACT_ATOMS: atom_id res chain seq x y z
N MET A 1 -42.00 -27.55 64.88
CA MET A 1 -40.83 -26.77 65.34
C MET A 1 -39.86 -26.66 64.18
N ASN A 2 -39.46 -25.42 63.86
CA ASN A 2 -38.79 -24.98 62.64
C ASN A 2 -37.58 -25.81 62.19
N ILE A 3 -37.54 -26.15 60.90
CA ILE A 3 -36.29 -26.43 60.18
C ILE A 3 -35.80 -25.08 59.64
N LEU A 4 -34.68 -24.61 60.18
CA LEU A 4 -34.00 -23.38 59.75
C LEU A 4 -33.20 -23.71 58.49
N ALA A 5 -33.69 -23.30 57.32
CA ALA A 5 -32.93 -23.38 56.07
C ALA A 5 -31.91 -22.23 56.03
N ILE A 6 -30.63 -22.56 56.19
CA ILE A 6 -29.52 -21.62 55.96
C ILE A 6 -29.27 -21.59 54.45
N VAL A 7 -29.69 -20.50 53.80
CA VAL A 7 -29.29 -20.19 52.43
C VAL A 7 -27.90 -19.55 52.49
N VAL A 8 -26.87 -20.31 52.11
CA VAL A 8 -25.54 -19.75 51.84
C VAL A 8 -25.54 -19.25 50.39
N PRO A 9 -25.38 -17.95 50.12
CA PRO A 9 -25.24 -17.48 48.76
C PRO A 9 -23.87 -17.91 48.25
N LEU A 10 -23.87 -18.70 47.18
CA LEU A 10 -22.67 -19.04 46.42
C LEU A 10 -22.17 -17.73 45.78
N LEU A 11 -21.17 -17.09 46.40
CA LEU A 11 -20.41 -16.02 45.75
C LEU A 11 -19.70 -16.65 44.55
N ALA A 12 -20.27 -16.48 43.36
CA ALA A 12 -19.53 -16.67 42.13
C ALA A 12 -18.48 -15.56 42.08
N LEU A 13 -17.26 -15.88 42.54
CA LEU A 13 -16.07 -15.14 42.16
C LEU A 13 -15.91 -15.32 40.65
N SER A 14 -16.50 -14.40 39.88
CA SER A 14 -16.09 -14.18 38.50
C SER A 14 -14.66 -13.66 38.57
N PHE A 15 -13.69 -14.57 38.43
CA PHE A 15 -12.36 -14.17 38.02
C PHE A 15 -12.52 -13.56 36.63
N PRO A 16 -12.23 -12.27 36.41
CA PRO A 16 -11.94 -11.83 35.06
C PRO A 16 -10.70 -12.62 34.64
N PHE A 17 -10.85 -13.51 33.67
CA PHE A 17 -9.70 -13.92 32.86
C PHE A 17 -9.25 -12.67 32.11
N ALA A 18 -8.39 -11.90 32.76
CA ALA A 18 -7.46 -11.03 32.06
C ALA A 18 -6.40 -11.96 31.47
N PHE A 19 -6.33 -12.09 30.15
CA PHE A 19 -5.10 -12.41 29.43
C PHE A 19 -5.28 -12.10 27.94
N ALA A 20 -4.81 -10.91 27.58
CA ALA A 20 -3.92 -10.66 26.45
C ALA A 20 -3.26 -9.32 26.79
N GLU A 21 -2.16 -9.37 27.54
CA GLU A 21 -1.22 -8.25 27.53
C GLU A 21 -0.78 -8.07 26.08
N SER A 22 -0.75 -6.83 25.59
CA SER A 22 -0.09 -6.45 24.34
C SER A 22 1.20 -7.26 24.18
N SER A 23 1.46 -7.85 23.01
CA SER A 23 2.68 -8.65 22.82
C SER A 23 3.90 -7.84 23.28
N ASN A 24 4.50 -8.26 24.38
CA ASN A 24 5.74 -7.68 24.90
C ASN A 24 6.97 -8.28 24.20
N ILE A 25 6.77 -8.87 23.03
CA ILE A 25 7.84 -9.42 22.23
C ILE A 25 7.89 -8.59 20.97
N GLY A 26 8.98 -7.84 20.82
CA GLY A 26 9.26 -7.09 19.61
C GLY A 26 9.38 -8.00 18.38
N SER A 27 9.40 -7.39 17.20
CA SER A 27 9.59 -8.10 15.94
C SER A 27 10.55 -7.32 15.04
N MET A 28 11.21 -8.00 14.09
CA MET A 28 12.15 -7.35 13.18
C MET A 28 12.11 -7.93 11.77
N TYR A 29 12.37 -7.10 10.77
CA TYR A 29 12.47 -7.56 9.38
C TYR A 29 13.35 -6.65 8.51
N TRP A 30 14.00 -7.26 7.52
CA TRP A 30 14.62 -6.54 6.41
C TRP A 30 13.55 -6.04 5.44
N LYS A 31 13.71 -4.81 4.92
CA LYS A 31 12.78 -4.25 3.93
C LYS A 31 12.68 -5.10 2.65
N GLN A 32 13.73 -5.84 2.33
CA GLN A 32 13.86 -6.64 1.12
C GLN A 32 14.46 -8.00 1.48
N GLU A 33 13.85 -9.08 0.97
CA GLU A 33 14.41 -10.45 1.05
C GLU A 33 15.67 -10.62 0.21
N ILE A 34 15.75 -9.86 -0.89
CA ILE A 34 16.83 -9.93 -1.86
C ILE A 34 17.47 -8.54 -1.94
N ILE A 35 18.69 -8.42 -1.43
CA ILE A 35 19.44 -7.18 -1.35
C ILE A 35 20.40 -7.09 -2.54
N SER A 36 20.40 -5.96 -3.25
CA SER A 36 21.39 -5.76 -4.32
C SER A 36 22.79 -5.54 -3.71
N PRO A 37 23.86 -6.13 -4.27
CA PRO A 37 25.21 -5.83 -3.82
C PRO A 37 25.54 -4.35 -4.04
N ASN A 38 26.41 -3.79 -3.19
CA ASN A 38 26.80 -2.37 -3.20
C ASN A 38 25.61 -1.41 -3.10
N SER A 39 24.63 -1.73 -2.26
CA SER A 39 23.43 -0.92 -2.06
C SER A 39 23.10 -0.71 -0.58
N PHE A 40 22.25 0.28 -0.31
CA PHE A 40 21.67 0.47 1.01
C PHE A 40 20.42 -0.39 1.18
N VAL A 41 20.30 -1.03 2.33
CA VAL A 41 19.11 -1.74 2.77
C VAL A 41 18.62 -1.16 4.10
N ASP A 42 17.30 -1.04 4.23
CA ASP A 42 16.64 -0.63 5.45
C ASP A 42 16.23 -1.87 6.26
N ILE A 43 16.30 -1.78 7.58
CA ILE A 43 15.80 -2.78 8.53
C ILE A 43 14.88 -2.12 9.53
N TYR A 44 13.82 -2.82 9.91
CA TYR A 44 12.82 -2.32 10.84
C TYR A 44 12.76 -3.22 12.08
N VAL A 45 12.61 -2.58 13.23
CA VAL A 45 12.28 -3.23 14.51
C VAL A 45 10.98 -2.59 14.99
N HIS A 46 10.02 -3.43 15.35
CA HIS A 46 8.74 -3.03 15.91
C HIS A 46 8.73 -3.49 17.36
N ASP A 47 8.74 -2.54 18.28
CA ASP A 47 8.70 -2.81 19.70
C ASP A 47 8.09 -1.63 20.47
N ASP A 48 6.87 -1.81 20.97
CA ASP A 48 6.06 -0.73 21.52
C ASP A 48 6.52 -0.26 22.89
N ASP A 49 7.14 -1.13 23.67
CA ASP A 49 7.62 -0.84 25.02
C ASP A 49 9.04 -0.24 25.05
N MET A 50 9.74 -0.27 23.90
CA MET A 50 10.97 0.47 23.66
C MET A 50 10.73 1.96 23.38
N ASN A 51 9.47 2.40 23.30
CA ASN A 51 9.08 3.81 23.24
C ASN A 51 9.21 4.48 24.62
N LYS A 52 10.39 5.04 24.89
CA LYS A 52 10.69 5.75 26.12
C LYS A 52 10.04 7.13 26.07
N LYS A 53 8.91 7.28 26.76
CA LYS A 53 8.23 8.58 26.98
C LYS A 53 9.04 9.61 27.77
N GLU A 54 10.34 9.39 27.94
CA GLU A 54 11.27 10.23 28.68
C GLU A 54 11.44 11.61 28.03
N TYR A 55 11.38 11.70 26.69
CA TYR A 55 11.56 12.95 25.95
C TYR A 55 10.50 13.15 24.85
N PRO A 56 9.41 13.91 25.11
CA PRO A 56 8.23 13.98 24.24
C PRO A 56 8.39 14.61 22.85
N ASN A 57 9.62 14.92 22.43
CA ASN A 57 9.93 15.48 21.11
C ASN A 57 11.16 14.84 20.46
N PHE A 58 11.71 13.76 21.02
CA PHE A 58 12.88 13.09 20.47
C PHE A 58 12.52 11.67 20.09
N ALA A 59 12.89 11.29 18.87
CA ALA A 59 12.82 9.92 18.42
C ALA A 59 13.80 9.06 19.24
N ASP A 60 13.29 7.97 19.82
CA ASP A 60 14.12 7.04 20.55
C ASP A 60 15.10 6.31 19.62
N LYS A 61 16.22 5.86 20.17
CA LYS A 61 17.21 5.10 19.41
C LYS A 61 17.91 4.06 20.27
N PHE A 62 18.23 2.94 19.65
CA PHE A 62 19.04 1.88 20.24
C PHE A 62 19.87 1.19 19.16
N THR A 63 20.65 0.20 19.51
CA THR A 63 21.49 -0.55 18.57
C THR A 63 20.98 -1.97 18.36
N ILE A 64 21.11 -2.45 17.13
CA ILE A 64 20.94 -3.86 16.78
C ILE A 64 22.24 -4.40 16.19
N TYR A 65 22.39 -5.72 16.19
CA TYR A 65 23.56 -6.37 15.65
C TYR A 65 23.26 -6.97 14.27
N VAL A 66 24.11 -6.71 13.27
CA VAL A 66 23.97 -7.24 11.91
C VAL A 66 25.25 -7.93 11.47
N TRP A 67 25.15 -9.07 10.79
CA TRP A 67 26.29 -9.84 10.28
C TRP A 67 25.95 -10.56 8.98
N SER A 68 26.93 -11.15 8.33
CA SER A 68 26.75 -11.96 7.12
C SER A 68 27.63 -13.20 7.16
N ASP A 69 27.41 -14.12 6.23
CA ASP A 69 28.27 -15.29 6.07
C ASP A 69 29.74 -14.91 5.78
N SER A 70 29.99 -13.88 4.95
CA SER A 70 31.34 -13.35 4.70
C SER A 70 31.90 -12.46 5.80
N SER A 71 31.05 -11.93 6.69
CA SER A 71 31.48 -11.10 7.83
C SER A 71 30.79 -11.53 9.12
N PRO A 72 31.19 -12.68 9.70
CA PRO A 72 30.54 -13.23 10.90
C PRO A 72 30.73 -12.36 12.15
N SER A 73 31.77 -11.53 12.19
CA SER A 73 31.99 -10.57 13.28
C SER A 73 31.02 -9.38 13.24
N GLY A 74 30.30 -9.19 12.14
CA GLY A 74 29.23 -8.21 11.99
C GLY A 74 29.60 -6.79 12.40
N LEU A 75 28.58 -6.04 12.77
CA LEU A 75 28.66 -4.68 13.31
C LEU A 75 27.36 -4.34 14.04
N GLU A 76 27.45 -3.41 14.99
CA GLU A 76 26.28 -2.80 15.62
C GLU A 76 25.85 -1.57 14.82
N ILE A 77 24.55 -1.46 14.49
CA ILE A 77 23.98 -0.24 13.89
C ILE A 77 22.97 0.41 14.80
N PRO A 78 22.86 1.75 14.77
CA PRO A 78 21.74 2.43 15.38
C PRO A 78 20.46 2.24 14.55
N VAL A 79 19.36 1.97 15.24
CA VAL A 79 18.00 2.13 14.73
C VAL A 79 17.37 3.34 15.42
N VAL A 80 16.59 4.11 14.65
CA VAL A 80 15.94 5.34 15.14
C VAL A 80 14.46 5.25 14.90
N GLU A 81 13.69 5.64 15.91
CA GLU A 81 12.23 5.70 15.83
C GLU A 81 11.78 6.57 14.65
N THR A 82 10.81 6.09 13.89
CA THR A 82 10.36 6.70 12.64
C THR A 82 9.44 7.89 12.85
N GLY A 83 8.81 7.97 14.03
CA GLY A 83 8.02 9.08 14.52
C GLY A 83 8.00 9.05 16.05
N VAL A 84 7.59 10.14 16.70
CA VAL A 84 7.52 10.16 18.17
C VAL A 84 6.45 9.16 18.64
N TYR A 85 6.84 8.18 19.44
CA TYR A 85 5.98 7.10 19.97
C TYR A 85 5.37 6.19 18.90
N SER A 86 6.09 5.95 17.79
CA SER A 86 5.60 5.07 16.74
C SER A 86 5.79 3.59 17.06
N GLY A 87 6.69 3.20 17.98
CA GLY A 87 7.04 1.79 18.21
C GLY A 87 7.86 1.19 17.07
N ILE A 88 8.17 1.97 16.03
CA ILE A 88 8.82 1.49 14.82
C ILE A 88 10.16 2.18 14.66
N PHE A 89 11.22 1.39 14.76
CA PHE A 89 12.61 1.82 14.67
C PHE A 89 13.22 1.39 13.35
N LYS A 90 13.96 2.29 12.71
CA LYS A 90 14.56 2.09 11.40
C LYS A 90 16.07 2.20 11.46
N GLY A 91 16.75 1.16 10.98
CA GLY A 91 18.18 1.14 10.69
C GLY A 91 18.46 1.15 9.20
N ARG A 92 19.69 1.54 8.83
CA ARG A 92 20.17 1.48 7.45
C ARG A 92 21.61 0.99 7.39
N VAL A 93 21.84 -0.02 6.55
CA VAL A 93 23.14 -0.66 6.33
C VAL A 93 23.50 -0.57 4.85
N PHE A 94 24.78 -0.32 4.55
CA PHE A 94 25.33 -0.47 3.21
C PHE A 94 25.95 -1.86 3.07
N ILE A 95 25.42 -2.67 2.16
CA ILE A 95 25.97 -3.99 1.84
C ILE A 95 27.00 -3.84 0.74
N ALA A 96 28.24 -4.25 1.02
CA ALA A 96 29.34 -4.16 0.06
C ALA A 96 29.94 -5.53 -0.24
N ASP A 97 30.29 -5.78 -1.49
CA ASP A 97 30.85 -7.07 -1.94
C ASP A 97 32.37 -7.23 -1.70
N SER A 98 33.01 -6.23 -1.10
CA SER A 98 34.46 -6.14 -0.95
C SER A 98 34.87 -5.20 0.19
N GLY A 99 36.15 -5.12 0.54
CA GLY A 99 36.68 -4.20 1.56
C GLY A 99 36.39 -4.63 3.01
N ASP A 100 36.38 -3.68 3.93
CA ASP A 100 36.23 -3.94 5.37
C ASP A 100 34.81 -3.63 5.90
N THR A 101 34.39 -4.41 6.89
CA THR A 101 33.16 -4.15 7.67
C THR A 101 33.43 -3.09 8.72
N ALA A 102 32.75 -1.94 8.65
CA ALA A 102 32.92 -0.84 9.59
C ALA A 102 31.74 0.16 9.58
N LYS A 103 31.44 0.75 10.74
CA LYS A 103 30.37 1.76 10.92
C LYS A 103 29.00 1.22 10.51
N ASN A 104 28.49 1.60 9.34
CA ASN A 104 27.21 1.12 8.77
C ASN A 104 27.44 0.35 7.46
N ARG A 105 28.66 -0.13 7.21
CA ARG A 105 29.05 -0.88 6.01
C ARG A 105 29.34 -2.32 6.42
N LEU A 106 28.53 -3.26 5.92
CA LEU A 106 28.68 -4.69 6.13
C LEU A 106 29.19 -5.34 4.83
N VAL A 107 30.27 -6.12 4.94
CA VAL A 107 30.78 -6.90 3.81
C VAL A 107 29.95 -8.17 3.64
N SER A 108 29.43 -8.40 2.45
CA SER A 108 28.64 -9.58 2.11
C SER A 108 28.74 -9.85 0.62
N MET A 109 29.22 -11.02 0.25
CA MET A 109 29.36 -11.43 -1.15
C MET A 109 27.98 -11.78 -1.75
N PRO A 110 27.81 -11.67 -3.07
CA PRO A 110 26.62 -12.20 -3.74
C PRO A 110 26.38 -13.68 -3.40
N GLY A 111 25.18 -13.99 -2.92
CA GLY A 111 24.80 -15.32 -2.45
C GLY A 111 24.82 -15.49 -0.93
N ASP A 112 25.50 -14.61 -0.21
CA ASP A 112 25.52 -14.66 1.26
C ASP A 112 24.15 -14.32 1.86
N THR A 113 23.88 -14.93 3.01
CA THR A 113 22.81 -14.50 3.90
C THR A 113 23.33 -13.40 4.83
N VAL A 114 22.54 -12.34 4.94
CA VAL A 114 22.71 -11.23 5.87
C VAL A 114 21.69 -11.39 6.98
N TYR A 115 22.17 -11.37 8.21
CA TYR A 115 21.38 -11.56 9.41
C TYR A 115 21.35 -10.29 10.25
N ALA A 116 20.32 -10.17 11.05
CA ALA A 116 20.19 -9.17 12.09
C ALA A 116 19.61 -9.81 13.35
N LYS A 117 20.03 -9.27 14.49
CA LYS A 117 19.55 -9.66 15.81
C LYS A 117 19.17 -8.41 16.60
N TYR A 118 17.96 -8.45 17.12
CA TYR A 118 17.45 -7.53 18.13
C TYR A 118 17.28 -8.28 19.45
N VAL A 119 17.60 -7.64 20.57
CA VAL A 119 17.38 -8.19 21.91
C VAL A 119 16.35 -7.31 22.59
N ASP A 120 15.20 -7.90 22.83
CA ASP A 120 14.12 -7.31 23.61
C ASP A 120 14.41 -7.54 25.10
N PHE A 121 14.44 -6.46 25.87
CA PHE A 121 14.75 -6.46 27.31
C PHE A 121 13.56 -6.03 28.19
N THR A 122 12.40 -5.85 27.58
CA THR A 122 11.27 -5.14 28.17
C THR A 122 10.17 -6.10 28.64
N MET A 123 10.40 -7.41 28.52
CA MET A 123 9.50 -8.51 28.94
C MET A 123 8.86 -8.29 30.32
N PRO A 124 7.57 -8.60 30.53
CA PRO A 124 6.88 -8.34 31.80
C PRO A 124 7.45 -9.15 32.97
N ASP A 125 8.07 -10.29 32.67
CA ASP A 125 8.75 -11.16 33.63
C ASP A 125 10.21 -10.77 33.89
N GLY A 126 10.72 -9.73 33.22
CA GLY A 126 12.10 -9.27 33.28
C GLY A 126 13.11 -10.15 32.54
N SER A 127 12.65 -11.12 31.74
CA SER A 127 13.50 -11.91 30.84
C SER A 127 13.88 -11.11 29.58
N THR A 128 14.63 -11.75 28.68
CA THR A 128 15.02 -11.15 27.40
C THR A 128 14.67 -12.09 26.26
N SER A 129 14.22 -11.56 25.12
CA SER A 129 14.00 -12.34 23.90
C SER A 129 14.94 -11.93 22.79
N ASP A 130 15.52 -12.94 22.13
CA ASP A 130 16.33 -12.77 20.93
C ASP A 130 15.42 -12.87 19.72
N ILE A 131 15.37 -11.80 18.93
CA ILE A 131 14.60 -11.70 17.69
C ILE A 131 15.59 -11.63 16.53
N PHE A 132 15.30 -12.36 15.46
CA PHE A 132 16.21 -12.53 14.32
C PHE A 132 15.51 -12.25 12.99
N SER A 133 16.25 -11.71 12.03
CA SER A 133 15.79 -11.54 10.65
C SER A 133 16.93 -11.77 9.66
N ALA A 134 16.63 -12.34 8.50
CA ALA A 134 17.59 -12.69 7.48
C ALA A 134 17.14 -12.27 6.07
N ALA A 135 18.11 -11.94 5.20
CA ALA A 135 17.93 -11.59 3.81
C ALA A 135 19.13 -12.07 2.99
N ILE A 136 19.01 -12.16 1.66
CA ILE A 136 20.05 -12.70 0.78
C ILE A 136 20.61 -11.63 -0.14
N VAL A 137 21.93 -11.62 -0.33
CA VAL A 137 22.56 -10.77 -1.34
C VAL A 137 22.38 -11.37 -2.73
N LYS A 138 21.80 -10.59 -3.65
CA LYS A 138 21.46 -10.99 -5.00
C LYS A 138 22.68 -11.48 -5.80
N ILE A 139 22.54 -12.65 -6.42
CA ILE A 139 23.44 -13.12 -7.47
C ILE A 139 22.87 -12.70 -8.83
N SER A 140 23.63 -11.90 -9.58
CA SER A 140 23.20 -11.42 -10.90
C SER A 140 22.96 -12.58 -11.88
N GLY A 141 21.75 -12.66 -12.42
CA GLY A 141 21.37 -13.65 -13.43
C GLY A 141 20.92 -15.01 -12.88
N GLN A 142 20.75 -15.16 -11.57
CA GLN A 142 20.24 -16.39 -10.96
C GLN A 142 18.85 -16.23 -10.33
N ASN A 143 18.12 -17.34 -10.26
CA ASN A 143 16.88 -17.42 -9.49
C ASN A 143 17.23 -17.57 -8.00
N MET A 144 16.73 -16.66 -7.17
CA MET A 144 17.04 -16.61 -5.74
C MET A 144 16.12 -17.49 -4.87
N ASN A 145 15.01 -18.00 -5.41
CA ASN A 145 14.05 -18.80 -4.64
C ASN A 145 14.68 -20.00 -3.92
N PRO A 146 15.59 -20.80 -4.53
CA PRO A 146 16.20 -21.93 -3.85
C PRO A 146 17.01 -21.51 -2.61
N LEU A 147 17.76 -20.41 -2.72
CA LEU A 147 18.57 -19.90 -1.61
C LEU A 147 17.69 -19.31 -0.52
N LEU A 148 16.60 -18.66 -0.90
CA LEU A 148 15.61 -18.15 0.03
C LEU A 148 14.97 -19.29 0.85
N ASP A 149 14.63 -20.42 0.21
CA ASP A 149 14.02 -21.58 0.86
C ASP A 149 14.96 -22.30 1.85
N GLU A 150 16.28 -22.02 1.79
CA GLU A 150 17.25 -22.53 2.77
C GLU A 150 17.28 -21.73 4.07
N ILE A 151 16.81 -20.47 4.08
CA ILE A 151 16.75 -19.66 5.30
C ILE A 151 15.56 -20.08 6.15
N ASP A 152 15.77 -20.18 7.47
CA ASP A 152 14.71 -20.43 8.46
C ASP A 152 13.52 -19.49 8.22
N PRO A 153 12.31 -20.03 7.96
CA PRO A 153 11.12 -19.22 7.73
C PRO A 153 10.84 -18.20 8.83
N ASN A 154 11.22 -18.48 10.08
CA ASN A 154 11.06 -17.57 11.20
C ASN A 154 11.96 -16.33 11.12
N PHE A 155 13.07 -16.41 10.39
CA PHE A 155 13.97 -15.27 10.14
C PHE A 155 13.61 -14.53 8.85
N ARG A 156 12.79 -15.13 7.98
CA ARG A 156 12.28 -14.53 6.75
C ARG A 156 10.99 -13.76 6.98
N MET A 157 10.93 -12.98 8.06
CA MET A 157 9.74 -12.21 8.44
C MET A 157 9.44 -11.02 7.50
N SER A 158 10.09 -10.99 6.34
CA SER A 158 9.83 -10.14 5.18
C SER A 158 8.63 -10.56 4.33
N LYS A 159 7.84 -11.55 4.79
CA LYS A 159 6.60 -11.98 4.12
C LYS A 159 5.37 -11.92 5.03
N SER A 160 5.20 -10.81 5.74
CA SER A 160 3.92 -10.10 5.67
C SER A 160 4.20 -8.73 5.04
N ALA A 161 4.56 -8.74 3.76
CA ALA A 161 4.33 -7.55 2.95
C ALA A 161 2.83 -7.29 3.05
N GLU A 162 2.43 -6.26 3.81
CA GLU A 162 1.08 -5.70 3.97
C GLU A 162 0.08 -6.33 2.98
N THR A 163 -0.43 -7.54 3.28
CA THR A 163 -1.47 -8.14 2.44
C THR A 163 -2.78 -7.45 2.72
N VAL A 164 -2.89 -6.89 3.93
CA VAL A 164 -3.99 -6.06 4.33
C VAL A 164 -3.55 -4.59 4.26
N PRO A 165 -4.11 -3.79 3.35
CA PRO A 165 -3.77 -2.38 3.24
C PRO A 165 -3.91 -1.64 4.58
N ALA A 166 -3.00 -0.70 4.86
CA ALA A 166 -2.96 0.05 6.12
C ALA A 166 -4.28 0.77 6.48
N TRP A 167 -5.15 1.07 5.51
CA TRP A 167 -6.47 1.66 5.79
C TRP A 167 -7.44 0.66 6.45
N VAL A 168 -7.30 -0.63 6.19
CA VAL A 168 -8.11 -1.68 6.84
C VAL A 168 -7.76 -1.76 8.32
N LYS A 169 -6.50 -1.48 8.68
CA LYS A 169 -6.02 -1.38 10.06
C LYS A 169 -6.73 -0.27 10.83
N ASN A 170 -6.96 0.87 10.17
CA ASN A 170 -7.75 1.95 10.75
C ASN A 170 -9.22 1.55 10.91
N ASN A 171 -9.80 0.87 9.91
CA ASN A 171 -11.19 0.40 9.96
C ASN A 171 -11.40 -0.66 11.05
N ALA A 172 -10.42 -1.52 11.29
CA ALA A 172 -10.43 -2.51 12.37
C ALA A 172 -10.46 -1.84 13.75
N GLY A 173 -9.73 -0.74 13.93
CA GLY A 173 -9.75 0.06 15.15
C GLY A 173 -11.09 0.75 15.37
N TRP A 174 -11.64 1.35 14.32
CA TRP A 174 -12.97 1.99 14.35
C TRP A 174 -14.11 0.98 14.55
N TRP A 175 -13.94 -0.26 14.08
CA TRP A 175 -14.89 -1.31 14.39
C TRP A 175 -14.80 -1.69 15.88
N ALA A 176 -13.60 -1.90 16.41
CA ALA A 176 -13.39 -2.29 17.80
C ALA A 176 -13.86 -1.24 18.81
N ASP A 177 -13.67 0.05 18.52
CA ASP A 177 -14.13 1.16 19.38
C ASP A 177 -15.63 1.48 19.24
N GLY A 178 -16.32 0.82 18.32
CA GLY A 178 -17.75 0.98 18.06
C GLY A 178 -18.13 2.19 17.20
N SER A 179 -17.15 2.86 16.59
CA SER A 179 -17.38 3.93 15.61
C SER A 179 -17.93 3.41 14.28
N ILE A 180 -17.65 2.14 13.95
CA ILE A 180 -18.23 1.40 12.82
C ILE A 180 -18.99 0.19 13.37
N ASP A 181 -20.17 -0.09 12.81
CA ASP A 181 -20.98 -1.22 13.21
C ASP A 181 -20.53 -2.54 12.55
N ASP A 182 -21.01 -3.66 13.09
CA ASP A 182 -20.61 -5.00 12.67
C ASP A 182 -20.94 -5.27 11.18
N ALA A 183 -22.06 -4.75 10.71
CA ALA A 183 -22.48 -4.89 9.31
C ALA A 183 -21.55 -4.14 8.34
N SER A 184 -21.16 -2.91 8.67
CA SER A 184 -20.26 -2.10 7.84
C SER A 184 -18.86 -2.70 7.78
N PHE A 185 -18.34 -3.18 8.91
CA PHE A 185 -17.06 -3.89 8.95
C PHE A 185 -17.08 -5.17 8.09
N VAL A 186 -18.13 -5.99 8.23
CA VAL A 186 -18.32 -7.21 7.42
C VAL A 186 -18.39 -6.90 5.93
N HIS A 187 -19.12 -5.86 5.51
CA HIS A 187 -19.19 -5.45 4.11
C HIS A 187 -17.83 -5.00 3.57
N GLY A 188 -17.05 -4.26 4.36
CA GLY A 188 -15.69 -3.84 4.00
C GLY A 188 -14.78 -5.05 3.74
N ILE A 189 -14.82 -6.06 4.62
CA ILE A 189 -14.05 -7.30 4.44
C ILE A 189 -14.54 -8.11 3.22
N GLN A 190 -15.86 -8.20 3.00
CA GLN A 190 -16.42 -8.86 1.81
C GLN A 190 -15.94 -8.21 0.51
N PHE A 191 -15.86 -6.88 0.48
CA PHE A 191 -15.32 -6.15 -0.67
C PHE A 191 -13.85 -6.49 -0.90
N LEU A 192 -13.03 -6.46 0.16
CA LEU A 192 -11.60 -6.78 0.07
C LEU A 192 -11.34 -8.18 -0.48
N ILE A 193 -12.14 -9.16 -0.05
CA ILE A 193 -12.08 -10.54 -0.56
C ILE A 193 -12.49 -10.57 -2.04
N LYS A 194 -13.58 -9.89 -2.42
CA LYS A 194 -14.06 -9.83 -3.82
C LYS A 194 -13.09 -9.11 -4.75
N ALA A 195 -12.42 -8.07 -4.26
CA ALA A 195 -11.42 -7.31 -5.00
C ALA A 195 -10.06 -8.02 -5.08
N ASN A 196 -9.95 -9.24 -4.52
CA ASN A 196 -8.72 -10.02 -4.44
C ASN A 196 -7.57 -9.28 -3.73
N VAL A 197 -7.93 -8.35 -2.83
CA VAL A 197 -7.01 -7.59 -1.98
C VAL A 197 -6.70 -8.38 -0.71
N LEU A 198 -7.67 -9.13 -0.19
CA LEU A 198 -7.54 -9.97 1.00
C LEU A 198 -7.83 -11.43 0.62
N GLU A 199 -6.82 -12.29 0.75
CA GLU A 199 -6.93 -13.72 0.43
C GLU A 199 -7.33 -14.52 1.69
N VAL A 200 -8.36 -15.37 1.58
CA VAL A 200 -8.91 -16.18 2.68
C VAL A 200 -9.19 -17.61 2.23
N ASP A 201 -9.07 -18.56 3.15
CA ASP A 201 -9.31 -19.97 2.86
C ASP A 201 -10.81 -20.24 2.68
N SER A 202 -11.22 -20.52 1.43
CA SER A 202 -12.62 -20.65 1.02
C SER A 202 -13.26 -22.01 1.38
N THR A 203 -13.21 -22.41 2.65
CA THR A 203 -13.97 -23.57 3.16
C THR A 203 -15.13 -23.11 4.03
N THR A 204 -16.34 -23.08 3.47
CA THR A 204 -17.57 -22.75 4.21
C THR A 204 -18.11 -23.97 4.96
N SER A 205 -18.48 -23.78 6.22
CA SER A 205 -19.23 -24.75 7.02
C SER A 205 -20.72 -24.41 6.97
N SER A 206 -21.59 -25.42 7.02
CA SER A 206 -23.04 -25.33 6.77
C SER A 206 -23.86 -24.65 7.89
N GLU A 207 -23.23 -24.11 8.93
CA GLU A 207 -23.90 -23.51 10.08
C GLU A 207 -23.78 -21.98 10.00
N LYS A 208 -24.91 -21.31 9.79
CA LYS A 208 -25.00 -19.85 9.83
C LYS A 208 -25.13 -19.41 11.29
N ASN A 209 -24.09 -18.77 11.81
CA ASN A 209 -24.25 -17.87 12.94
C ASN A 209 -24.46 -16.45 12.40
N ASP A 210 -25.40 -15.72 12.99
CA ASP A 210 -25.74 -14.36 12.55
C ASP A 210 -24.98 -13.28 13.36
N GLU A 211 -24.23 -13.65 14.40
CA GLU A 211 -23.60 -12.72 15.34
C GLU A 211 -22.07 -12.86 15.36
N ILE A 212 -21.36 -11.73 15.33
CA ILE A 212 -19.89 -11.71 15.35
C ILE A 212 -19.39 -12.03 16.76
N PRO A 213 -18.51 -13.03 16.94
CA PRO A 213 -17.93 -13.30 18.25
C PRO A 213 -17.12 -12.10 18.77
N PRO A 214 -17.29 -11.70 20.05
CA PRO A 214 -16.60 -10.53 20.60
C PRO A 214 -15.07 -10.58 20.50
N TRP A 215 -14.47 -11.78 20.53
CA TRP A 215 -13.01 -11.92 20.41
C TRP A 215 -12.47 -11.47 19.04
N VAL A 216 -13.26 -11.60 17.97
CA VAL A 216 -12.84 -11.14 16.63
C VAL A 216 -12.75 -9.62 16.61
N LYS A 217 -13.70 -8.96 17.27
CA LYS A 217 -13.77 -7.51 17.42
C LYS A 217 -12.63 -6.97 18.29
N ASN A 218 -12.32 -7.67 19.38
CA ASN A 218 -11.17 -7.34 20.22
C ASN A 218 -9.85 -7.48 19.45
N ASN A 219 -9.67 -8.56 18.69
CA ASN A 219 -8.48 -8.76 17.86
C ASN A 219 -8.32 -7.65 16.80
N ALA A 220 -9.42 -7.18 16.20
CA ALA A 220 -9.37 -6.06 15.26
C ALA A 220 -8.86 -4.77 15.93
N GLY A 221 -9.26 -4.49 17.17
CA GLY A 221 -8.75 -3.36 17.95
C GLY A 221 -7.28 -3.49 18.28
N TRP A 222 -6.87 -4.65 18.79
CA TRP A 222 -5.46 -4.93 19.07
C TRP A 222 -4.59 -4.88 17.82
N TRP A 223 -5.10 -5.33 16.68
CA TRP A 223 -4.39 -5.23 15.41
C TRP A 223 -4.25 -3.77 14.99
N ALA A 224 -5.31 -2.97 15.10
CA ALA A 224 -5.28 -1.55 14.80
C ALA A 224 -4.27 -0.77 15.65
N GLU A 225 -4.15 -1.16 16.91
CA GLU A 225 -3.20 -0.61 17.89
C GLU A 225 -1.78 -1.18 17.74
N GLY A 226 -1.56 -2.15 16.83
CA GLY A 226 -0.25 -2.78 16.61
C GLY A 226 0.12 -3.89 17.59
N GLN A 227 -0.78 -4.25 18.51
CA GLN A 227 -0.53 -5.20 19.60
C GLN A 227 -0.57 -6.67 19.17
N ILE A 228 -1.20 -6.99 18.03
CA ILE A 228 -1.19 -8.33 17.42
C ILE A 228 -0.81 -8.24 15.94
N THR A 229 -0.39 -9.37 15.38
CA THR A 229 0.09 -9.45 14.00
C THR A 229 -1.06 -9.43 12.99
N GLU A 230 -0.75 -9.11 11.72
CA GLU A 230 -1.72 -9.23 10.62
C GLU A 230 -2.26 -10.67 10.46
N SER A 231 -1.44 -11.69 10.71
CA SER A 231 -1.89 -13.10 10.72
C SER A 231 -2.89 -13.41 11.83
N ASP A 232 -2.77 -12.77 12.99
CA ASP A 232 -3.71 -12.94 14.10
C ASP A 232 -5.07 -12.31 13.77
N PHE A 233 -5.04 -11.16 13.10
CA PHE A 233 -6.24 -10.51 12.57
C PHE A 233 -6.91 -11.37 11.47
N LEU A 234 -6.14 -11.83 10.48
CA LEU A 234 -6.64 -12.66 9.38
C LEU A 234 -7.22 -14.00 9.85
N SER A 235 -6.71 -14.58 10.94
CA SER A 235 -7.29 -15.76 11.57
C SER A 235 -8.72 -15.52 12.07
N GLY A 236 -9.00 -14.32 12.58
CA GLY A 236 -10.35 -13.86 12.92
C GLY A 236 -11.26 -13.73 11.70
N ILE A 237 -10.76 -13.16 10.61
CA ILE A 237 -11.51 -13.02 9.35
C ILE A 237 -11.83 -14.40 8.74
N ASN A 238 -10.85 -15.31 8.70
CA ASN A 238 -11.05 -16.69 8.25
C ASN A 238 -12.13 -17.41 9.07
N HIS A 239 -12.18 -17.16 10.39
CA HIS A 239 -13.24 -17.69 11.24
C HIS A 239 -14.63 -17.15 10.85
N LEU A 240 -14.76 -15.86 10.52
CA LEU A 240 -16.03 -15.28 10.09
C LEU A 240 -16.51 -15.84 8.73
N VAL A 241 -15.59 -16.07 7.79
CA VAL A 241 -15.88 -16.69 6.50
C VAL A 241 -16.30 -18.16 6.68
N LYS A 242 -15.55 -18.91 7.49
CA LYS A 242 -15.81 -20.34 7.76
C LYS A 242 -17.19 -20.58 8.38
N ASN A 243 -17.63 -19.70 9.27
CA ASN A 243 -18.93 -19.77 9.95
C ASN A 243 -20.07 -19.07 9.17
N GLY A 244 -19.83 -18.67 7.92
CA GLY A 244 -20.86 -18.11 7.05
C GLY A 244 -21.38 -16.73 7.45
N ILE A 245 -20.74 -16.05 8.42
CA ILE A 245 -21.04 -14.65 8.80
C ILE A 245 -20.64 -13.72 7.65
N ILE A 246 -19.47 -13.96 7.06
CA ILE A 246 -19.01 -13.29 5.84
C ILE A 246 -19.36 -14.18 4.64
N SER A 247 -20.42 -13.80 3.90
CA SER A 247 -20.78 -14.49 2.65
C SER A 247 -20.03 -13.93 1.45
N VAL A 248 -19.27 -14.79 0.76
CA VAL A 248 -18.57 -14.45 -0.48
C VAL A 248 -19.37 -15.01 -1.66
N SER A 249 -20.56 -14.46 -1.91
CA SER A 249 -21.31 -14.77 -3.13
C SER A 249 -20.75 -13.95 -4.30
N GLN A 250 -20.28 -14.65 -5.33
CA GLN A 250 -19.92 -14.05 -6.61
C GLN A 250 -21.22 -13.63 -7.32
N ASN A 251 -21.36 -12.33 -7.60
CA ASN A 251 -22.39 -11.66 -8.41
C ASN A 251 -23.43 -10.82 -7.65
N SER A 252 -23.14 -9.52 -7.52
CA SER A 252 -24.04 -8.40 -7.87
C SER A 252 -23.38 -7.08 -7.42
N ILE A 253 -22.74 -6.36 -8.33
CA ILE A 253 -22.26 -4.99 -8.12
C ILE A 253 -23.32 -4.04 -8.72
N GLU A 254 -24.37 -3.76 -7.97
CA GLU A 254 -25.31 -2.69 -8.28
C GLU A 254 -25.82 -2.09 -6.96
N SER A 255 -24.99 -1.26 -6.31
CA SER A 255 -25.36 -0.16 -5.38
C SER A 255 -24.21 0.26 -4.44
N VAL A 256 -22.98 0.43 -4.95
CA VAL A 256 -21.80 0.75 -4.11
C VAL A 256 -21.50 2.26 -4.05
N SER A 257 -22.16 3.10 -4.85
CA SER A 257 -21.91 4.55 -4.87
C SER A 257 -22.45 5.29 -3.64
N ASP A 258 -23.59 4.85 -3.09
CA ASP A 258 -24.32 5.64 -2.08
C ASP A 258 -23.94 5.27 -0.63
N SER A 259 -23.36 4.08 -0.41
CA SER A 259 -22.99 3.60 0.93
C SER A 259 -21.67 4.17 1.44
N ILE A 260 -20.66 4.31 0.58
CA ILE A 260 -19.29 4.71 0.97
C ILE A 260 -19.21 6.22 1.27
N VAL A 261 -20.06 7.03 0.63
CA VAL A 261 -20.13 8.48 0.89
C VAL A 261 -20.73 8.78 2.28
N SER A 262 -21.62 7.92 2.78
CA SER A 262 -22.28 8.10 4.07
C SER A 262 -21.38 7.87 5.30
N GLU A 263 -20.24 7.20 5.13
CA GLU A 263 -19.28 6.88 6.20
C GLU A 263 -18.37 8.07 6.55
N CYS A 264 -17.86 8.81 5.56
CA CYS A 264 -17.02 9.99 5.82
C CYS A 264 -17.84 11.16 6.42
N GLU A 265 -19.17 11.22 6.19
CA GLU A 265 -20.05 12.26 6.75
C GLU A 265 -20.15 12.22 8.29
N SER A 266 -19.87 11.06 8.90
CA SER A 266 -19.87 10.87 10.36
C SER A 266 -18.63 11.46 11.06
N ILE A 267 -17.58 11.83 10.30
CA ILE A 267 -16.31 12.32 10.84
C ILE A 267 -16.45 13.78 11.29
N LYS A 268 -16.43 14.01 12.61
CA LYS A 268 -16.56 15.35 13.23
C LYS A 268 -15.44 16.34 12.85
N SER A 269 -14.25 15.84 12.51
CA SER A 269 -13.11 16.68 12.13
C SER A 269 -13.10 16.95 10.62
N ASN A 270 -13.26 18.22 10.24
CA ASN A 270 -13.29 18.63 8.82
C ASN A 270 -12.04 18.22 8.03
N TYR A 271 -10.84 18.28 8.63
CA TYR A 271 -9.61 17.88 7.95
C TYR A 271 -9.57 16.37 7.68
N LYS A 272 -9.97 15.56 8.67
CA LYS A 272 -9.98 14.09 8.55
C LYS A 272 -11.07 13.62 7.57
N ARG A 273 -12.24 14.26 7.60
CA ARG A 273 -13.33 14.04 6.64
C ARG A 273 -12.89 14.34 5.21
N LEU A 274 -12.24 15.48 4.99
CA LEU A 274 -11.78 15.88 3.66
C LEU A 274 -10.75 14.91 3.08
N ASN A 275 -9.84 14.39 3.92
CA ASN A 275 -8.86 13.40 3.46
C ASN A 275 -9.49 12.02 3.19
N CYS A 276 -10.45 11.56 4.03
CA CYS A 276 -11.25 10.35 3.80
C CYS A 276 -11.99 10.40 2.47
N GLU A 277 -12.73 11.48 2.24
CA GLU A 277 -13.51 11.65 1.02
C GLU A 277 -12.61 11.73 -0.22
N LYS A 278 -11.43 12.35 -0.13
CA LYS A 278 -10.57 12.60 -1.28
C LYS A 278 -10.06 11.30 -1.91
N GLU A 279 -9.62 10.35 -1.10
CA GLU A 279 -9.02 9.11 -1.59
C GLU A 279 -10.07 8.13 -2.11
N ILE A 280 -11.24 8.08 -1.46
CA ILE A 280 -12.40 7.32 -1.94
C ILE A 280 -12.92 7.90 -3.26
N LYS A 281 -13.12 9.23 -3.32
CA LYS A 281 -13.55 9.90 -4.55
C LYS A 281 -12.56 9.65 -5.68
N GLN A 282 -11.26 9.66 -5.39
CA GLN A 282 -10.22 9.36 -6.37
C GLN A 282 -10.28 7.91 -6.87
N ASN A 283 -10.40 6.93 -5.97
CA ASN A 283 -10.47 5.52 -6.36
C ASN A 283 -11.77 5.18 -7.11
N LEU A 284 -12.90 5.78 -6.71
CA LEU A 284 -14.16 5.67 -7.43
C LEU A 284 -14.07 6.32 -8.81
N GLU A 285 -13.48 7.52 -8.90
CA GLU A 285 -13.24 8.19 -10.17
C GLU A 285 -12.37 7.30 -11.08
N TYR A 286 -11.30 6.68 -10.58
CA TYR A 286 -10.47 5.77 -11.36
C TYR A 286 -11.23 4.54 -11.86
N ALA A 287 -12.07 3.94 -11.01
CA ALA A 287 -12.87 2.79 -11.38
C ALA A 287 -13.90 3.14 -12.47
N GLU A 288 -14.60 4.26 -12.32
CA GLU A 288 -15.58 4.74 -13.28
C GLU A 288 -14.93 5.15 -14.61
N PHE A 289 -13.77 5.82 -14.51
CA PHE A 289 -12.95 6.20 -15.66
C PHE A 289 -12.53 4.96 -16.46
N LYS A 290 -11.97 3.92 -15.80
CA LYS A 290 -11.60 2.66 -16.46
C LYS A 290 -12.78 1.95 -17.10
N LYS A 291 -13.92 1.88 -16.39
CA LYS A 291 -15.14 1.23 -16.89
C LYS A 291 -15.68 1.90 -18.17
N SER A 292 -15.50 3.21 -18.27
CA SER A 292 -16.04 4.03 -19.37
C SER A 292 -15.00 4.32 -20.46
N SER A 293 -13.82 3.70 -20.39
CA SER A 293 -12.70 3.96 -21.29
C SER A 293 -12.30 2.76 -22.13
N ASP A 294 -11.80 3.05 -23.33
CA ASP A 294 -11.01 2.09 -24.10
C ASP A 294 -9.61 1.98 -23.49
N ALA A 295 -9.06 0.75 -23.45
CA ALA A 295 -7.76 0.44 -22.85
C ALA A 295 -6.67 0.21 -23.91
N TYR A 296 -5.51 0.82 -23.71
CA TYR A 296 -4.38 0.85 -24.62
C TYR A 296 -3.10 0.41 -23.88
N PRO A 297 -2.78 -0.89 -23.89
CA PRO A 297 -1.61 -1.42 -23.19
C PRO A 297 -0.30 -1.10 -23.94
N VAL A 298 0.71 -0.65 -23.19
CA VAL A 298 2.04 -0.24 -23.66
C VAL A 298 3.09 -0.68 -22.63
N GLY A 299 3.82 -1.75 -22.92
CA GLY A 299 4.75 -2.33 -21.95
C GLY A 299 4.03 -2.72 -20.66
N SER A 300 4.48 -2.19 -19.52
CA SER A 300 3.84 -2.38 -18.20
C SER A 300 2.74 -1.38 -17.88
N ILE A 301 2.52 -0.36 -18.73
CA ILE A 301 1.49 0.67 -18.51
C ILE A 301 0.27 0.38 -19.38
N THR A 302 -0.92 0.57 -18.84
CA THR A 302 -2.15 0.63 -19.63
C THR A 302 -2.73 2.02 -19.56
N TYR A 303 -2.89 2.66 -20.72
CA TYR A 303 -3.57 3.94 -20.84
C TYR A 303 -5.06 3.72 -21.08
N TYR A 304 -5.90 4.47 -20.38
CA TYR A 304 -7.34 4.45 -20.54
C TYR A 304 -7.80 5.81 -21.06
N TYR A 305 -8.63 5.79 -22.09
CA TYR A 305 -9.19 6.99 -22.71
C TYR A 305 -10.70 6.84 -22.95
N PRO A 306 -11.54 7.74 -22.40
CA PRO A 306 -13.01 7.65 -22.49
C PRO A 306 -13.61 8.40 -23.68
N GLY A 307 -12.79 9.00 -24.54
CA GLY A 307 -13.26 9.84 -25.64
C GLY A 307 -13.59 11.27 -25.24
N ILE A 308 -13.77 12.13 -26.25
CA ILE A 308 -14.21 13.52 -26.08
C ILE A 308 -15.64 13.57 -25.53
N GLY A 309 -15.89 14.52 -24.61
CA GLY A 309 -17.15 14.71 -23.91
C GLY A 309 -17.22 13.99 -22.55
N ASN A 310 -16.24 13.14 -22.22
CA ASN A 310 -16.25 12.34 -20.99
C ASN A 310 -15.10 12.71 -20.04
N PHE A 311 -15.37 12.74 -18.74
CA PHE A 311 -14.39 13.01 -17.67
C PHE A 311 -13.56 14.30 -17.85
N GLY A 312 -14.09 15.32 -18.53
CA GLY A 312 -13.37 16.59 -18.80
C GLY A 312 -12.43 16.53 -20.00
N ASN A 313 -12.51 15.47 -20.82
CA ASN A 313 -11.97 15.49 -22.17
C ASN A 313 -12.86 16.36 -23.04
N GLU A 314 -12.33 17.45 -23.58
CA GLU A 314 -13.12 18.47 -24.26
C GLU A 314 -12.40 18.93 -25.52
N PHE A 315 -13.20 19.20 -26.55
CA PHE A 315 -12.75 19.89 -27.75
C PHE A 315 -13.66 21.10 -27.99
N GLU A 316 -13.07 22.27 -28.13
CA GLU A 316 -13.80 23.51 -28.40
C GLU A 316 -13.05 24.38 -29.41
N ILE A 317 -13.80 25.15 -30.20
CA ILE A 317 -13.25 26.20 -31.04
C ILE A 317 -13.70 27.53 -30.43
N SER A 318 -12.74 28.36 -30.00
CA SER A 318 -13.03 29.65 -29.40
C SER A 318 -13.72 30.60 -30.38
N SER A 319 -14.31 31.68 -29.87
CA SER A 319 -14.88 32.74 -30.70
C SER A 319 -13.87 33.41 -31.64
N SER A 320 -12.56 33.31 -31.36
CA SER A 320 -11.49 33.77 -32.23
C SER A 320 -11.03 32.73 -33.26
N GLY A 321 -11.67 31.56 -33.31
CA GLY A 321 -11.31 30.45 -34.19
C GLY A 321 -10.16 29.58 -33.69
N GLN A 322 -9.72 29.73 -32.43
CA GLN A 322 -8.64 28.90 -31.87
C GLN A 322 -9.23 27.56 -31.40
N ALA A 323 -8.73 26.47 -31.98
CA ALA A 323 -9.03 25.12 -31.49
C ALA A 323 -8.32 24.85 -30.15
N MET A 324 -9.06 24.36 -29.17
CA MET A 324 -8.60 23.95 -27.86
C MET A 324 -8.99 22.51 -27.64
N LEU A 325 -8.04 21.68 -27.25
CA LEU A 325 -8.23 20.27 -26.95
C LEU A 325 -7.70 20.00 -25.55
N ARG A 326 -8.56 19.51 -24.67
CA ARG A 326 -8.23 19.09 -23.31
C ARG A 326 -8.35 17.58 -23.26
N LEU A 327 -7.24 16.94 -22.93
CA LEU A 327 -7.17 15.50 -22.73
C LEU A 327 -6.92 15.22 -21.26
N ARG A 328 -7.69 14.27 -20.74
CA ARG A 328 -7.54 13.68 -19.43
C ARG A 328 -7.41 12.18 -19.64
N ILE A 329 -6.27 11.64 -19.23
CA ILE A 329 -5.88 10.25 -19.52
C ILE A 329 -5.49 9.58 -18.21
N LEU A 330 -5.97 8.36 -18.00
CA LEU A 330 -5.57 7.53 -16.88
C LEU A 330 -4.48 6.56 -17.33
N ALA A 331 -3.37 6.52 -16.60
CA ALA A 331 -2.31 5.55 -16.78
C ALA A 331 -2.23 4.63 -15.55
N GLU A 332 -2.31 3.32 -15.78
CA GLU A 332 -2.20 2.30 -14.75
C GLU A 332 -0.91 1.50 -14.94
N ASN A 333 -0.17 1.26 -13.85
CA ASN A 333 1.01 0.41 -13.88
C ASN A 333 0.66 -1.02 -13.46
N ASN A 334 0.59 -1.90 -14.45
CA ASN A 334 0.33 -3.33 -14.28
C ASN A 334 1.63 -4.15 -14.13
N GLY A 335 2.79 -3.50 -14.07
CA GLY A 335 4.09 -4.12 -13.86
C GLY A 335 4.50 -4.19 -12.39
N SER A 336 5.71 -4.73 -12.15
CA SER A 336 6.31 -4.91 -10.82
C SER A 336 7.30 -3.81 -10.42
N GLU A 337 7.65 -2.90 -11.33
CA GLU A 337 8.61 -1.83 -11.10
C GLU A 337 7.95 -0.46 -11.21
N VAL A 338 8.53 0.56 -10.55
CA VAL A 338 8.08 1.95 -10.69
C VAL A 338 8.40 2.44 -12.10
N VAL A 339 7.39 2.89 -12.84
CA VAL A 339 7.54 3.46 -14.17
C VAL A 339 7.40 4.97 -14.08
N SER A 340 8.21 5.72 -14.81
CA SER A 340 8.09 7.19 -14.86
C SER A 340 7.70 7.64 -16.25
N LEU A 341 6.51 8.23 -16.38
CA LEU A 341 6.09 8.93 -17.59
C LEU A 341 6.96 10.18 -17.77
N LYS A 342 7.38 10.51 -19.00
CA LYS A 342 8.36 11.57 -19.27
C LYS A 342 7.80 12.67 -20.17
N CYS A 343 7.84 13.90 -19.70
CA CYS A 343 7.54 15.07 -20.50
C CYS A 343 8.19 16.31 -19.87
N THR A 344 9.40 16.67 -20.32
CA THR A 344 10.23 17.73 -19.68
C THR A 344 10.01 19.12 -20.29
N GLY A 345 9.35 19.19 -21.45
CA GLY A 345 9.05 20.43 -22.16
C GLY A 345 8.38 20.13 -23.51
N PRO A 346 7.79 21.12 -24.21
CA PRO A 346 7.08 20.87 -25.47
C PRO A 346 7.95 20.25 -26.57
N SER A 347 9.25 20.57 -26.59
CA SER A 347 10.23 19.96 -27.51
C SER A 347 10.70 18.56 -27.10
N ILE A 348 10.59 18.20 -25.83
CA ILE A 348 11.14 16.97 -25.23
C ILE A 348 10.04 16.33 -24.38
N CYS A 349 8.96 15.99 -25.07
CA CYS A 349 7.79 15.33 -24.51
C CYS A 349 7.49 14.07 -25.30
N ASN A 350 7.22 12.98 -24.58
CA ASN A 350 6.88 11.68 -25.14
C ASN A 350 5.40 11.60 -25.54
N TYR A 351 4.69 12.74 -25.50
CA TYR A 351 3.27 12.86 -25.77
C TYR A 351 3.01 13.99 -26.75
N ASP A 352 2.22 13.70 -27.79
CA ASP A 352 1.72 14.72 -28.72
C ASP A 352 0.38 14.31 -29.34
N VAL A 353 -0.25 15.27 -30.01
CA VAL A 353 -1.41 15.00 -30.88
C VAL A 353 -0.93 14.97 -32.32
N TRP A 354 -1.36 13.99 -33.08
CA TRP A 354 -0.89 13.73 -34.45
C TRP A 354 -2.07 13.66 -35.41
N ASP A 355 -1.96 14.33 -36.56
CA ASP A 355 -3.02 14.36 -37.59
C ASP A 355 -2.70 13.50 -38.84
N GLY A 356 -1.72 12.59 -38.74
CA GLY A 356 -1.17 11.85 -39.88
C GLY A 356 -0.04 12.57 -40.62
N SER A 357 0.15 13.88 -40.41
CA SER A 357 1.15 14.69 -41.12
C SER A 357 1.99 15.60 -40.23
N LYS A 358 1.42 16.08 -39.13
CA LYS A 358 2.02 17.07 -38.23
C LYS A 358 1.74 16.68 -36.77
N SER A 359 2.78 16.85 -35.97
CA SER A 359 2.73 16.70 -34.51
C SER A 359 2.39 18.05 -33.87
N PHE A 360 1.45 18.02 -32.95
CA PHE A 360 0.99 19.14 -32.16
C PHE A 360 1.43 18.95 -30.71
N LYS A 361 2.19 19.91 -30.21
CA LYS A 361 2.76 19.88 -28.87
C LYS A 361 1.83 20.56 -27.89
N TYR A 362 1.89 20.13 -26.63
CA TYR A 362 1.01 20.63 -25.59
C TYR A 362 1.23 22.12 -25.31
N ALA A 363 0.16 22.78 -24.88
CA ALA A 363 0.10 24.14 -24.36
C ALA A 363 -0.02 24.18 -22.81
N GLY A 364 -0.44 23.08 -22.18
CA GLY A 364 -0.43 22.89 -20.72
C GLY A 364 -0.45 21.41 -20.32
N MET A 365 0.07 21.08 -19.13
CA MET A 365 0.11 19.71 -18.61
C MET A 365 0.36 19.66 -17.09
N ASP A 366 0.20 18.48 -16.49
CA ASP A 366 0.41 18.25 -15.04
C ASP A 366 1.84 17.79 -14.64
N PHE A 367 2.78 17.66 -15.58
CA PHE A 367 4.13 17.13 -15.31
C PHE A 367 5.03 18.21 -14.64
N VAL A 368 4.85 18.42 -13.33
CA VAL A 368 5.53 19.49 -12.56
C VAL A 368 7.06 19.38 -12.56
N SER A 369 7.61 18.15 -12.56
CA SER A 369 9.07 17.91 -12.57
C SER A 369 9.56 17.23 -13.85
N GLY A 370 8.80 17.39 -14.93
CA GLY A 370 9.12 16.77 -16.21
C GLY A 370 8.89 15.25 -16.28
N GLN A 371 8.39 14.66 -15.19
CA GLN A 371 8.06 13.25 -15.10
C GLN A 371 6.95 13.00 -14.08
N ILE A 372 6.24 11.88 -14.24
CA ILE A 372 5.24 11.39 -13.29
C ILE A 372 5.57 9.92 -12.96
N PRO A 373 6.04 9.60 -11.73
CA PRO A 373 6.24 8.22 -11.32
C PRO A 373 4.92 7.53 -10.98
N ILE A 374 4.79 6.28 -11.39
CA ILE A 374 3.62 5.42 -11.15
C ILE A 374 4.12 4.14 -10.48
N ASN A 375 3.68 3.91 -9.24
CA ASN A 375 4.04 2.72 -8.48
C ASN A 375 3.32 1.47 -9.03
N PRO A 376 3.89 0.27 -8.87
CA PRO A 376 3.22 -0.99 -9.19
C PRO A 376 1.80 -1.07 -8.62
N GLY A 377 0.82 -1.48 -9.43
CA GLY A 377 -0.58 -1.63 -9.02
C GLY A 377 -1.34 -0.31 -8.81
N THR A 378 -0.73 0.84 -9.09
CA THR A 378 -1.38 2.14 -8.91
C THR A 378 -1.79 2.78 -10.23
N SER A 379 -2.74 3.71 -10.16
CA SER A 379 -3.21 4.50 -11.30
C SER A 379 -2.98 5.98 -11.04
N ILE A 380 -2.70 6.73 -12.10
CA ILE A 380 -2.66 8.18 -12.08
C ILE A 380 -3.44 8.75 -13.24
N ILE A 381 -4.15 9.85 -13.01
CA ILE A 381 -4.70 10.68 -14.09
C ILE A 381 -3.75 11.85 -14.32
N PHE A 382 -3.45 12.11 -15.59
CA PHE A 382 -2.77 13.33 -16.00
C PHE A 382 -3.59 14.07 -17.06
N ASN A 383 -3.54 15.40 -17.02
CA ASN A 383 -4.18 16.26 -17.98
C ASN A 383 -3.15 16.85 -18.93
N MET A 384 -3.55 17.02 -20.19
CA MET A 384 -2.80 17.74 -21.21
C MET A 384 -3.74 18.64 -22.01
N MET A 385 -3.27 19.82 -22.38
CA MET A 385 -4.01 20.76 -23.21
C MET A 385 -3.22 21.03 -24.48
N PHE A 386 -3.88 21.04 -25.63
CA PHE A 386 -3.34 21.41 -26.94
C PHE A 386 -4.15 22.58 -27.48
N GLY A 387 -3.51 23.58 -28.07
CA GLY A 387 -4.21 24.80 -28.42
C GLY A 387 -3.29 25.97 -28.76
N PRO A 388 -3.31 27.08 -27.99
CA PRO A 388 -2.56 28.24 -28.36
C PRO A 388 -1.08 27.91 -28.35
N ASN A 389 -0.35 28.52 -29.28
CA ASN A 389 1.08 28.42 -29.25
C ASN A 389 1.64 29.17 -28.03
N ILE A 390 2.24 28.45 -27.10
CA ILE A 390 2.87 29.01 -25.90
C ILE A 390 4.36 29.35 -26.09
N GLY A 391 4.92 29.12 -27.29
CA GLY A 391 6.35 29.24 -27.54
C GLY A 391 7.17 28.08 -26.94
N TYR A 392 8.49 28.27 -26.79
CA TYR A 392 9.41 27.29 -26.17
C TYR A 392 9.36 25.87 -26.78
N GLY A 393 9.14 25.79 -28.10
CA GLY A 393 9.00 24.52 -28.82
C GLY A 393 7.58 23.97 -28.92
N GLY A 394 6.62 24.62 -28.27
CA GLY A 394 5.20 24.40 -28.50
C GLY A 394 4.77 24.86 -29.90
N ASN A 395 3.62 24.38 -30.35
CA ASN A 395 3.02 24.84 -31.59
C ASN A 395 1.50 24.94 -31.45
N GLN A 396 0.88 25.67 -32.39
CA GLN A 396 -0.56 25.86 -32.39
C GLN A 396 -1.26 24.59 -32.86
N PHE A 397 -2.28 24.15 -32.11
CA PHE A 397 -3.21 23.12 -32.57
C PHE A 397 -4.12 23.73 -33.65
N LEU A 398 -4.02 23.20 -34.86
CA LEU A 398 -4.80 23.62 -36.02
C LEU A 398 -5.72 22.47 -36.39
N TYR A 399 -6.99 22.61 -36.02
CA TYR A 399 -8.01 21.62 -36.32
C TYR A 399 -8.46 21.70 -37.78
N ASP A 400 -8.58 20.54 -38.40
CA ASP A 400 -9.07 20.30 -39.75
C ASP A 400 -10.10 19.16 -39.67
N PRO A 401 -11.39 19.43 -39.91
CA PRO A 401 -12.46 18.44 -39.77
C PRO A 401 -12.37 17.29 -40.78
N SER A 402 -11.49 17.38 -41.79
CA SER A 402 -11.25 16.28 -42.73
C SER A 402 -10.23 15.26 -42.24
N LYS A 403 -9.56 15.53 -41.11
CA LYS A 403 -8.50 14.69 -40.57
C LYS A 403 -8.92 13.96 -39.30
N ASN A 404 -8.28 12.81 -39.09
CA ASN A 404 -8.31 12.12 -37.82
C ASN A 404 -7.13 12.58 -36.96
N TYR A 405 -7.33 12.54 -35.66
CA TYR A 405 -6.34 12.94 -34.68
C TYR A 405 -6.12 11.81 -33.68
N ASP A 406 -4.86 11.51 -33.42
CA ASP A 406 -4.43 10.51 -32.46
C ASP A 406 -3.60 11.17 -31.36
N PHE A 407 -3.83 10.78 -30.12
CA PHE A 407 -2.89 11.07 -29.04
C PHE A 407 -1.82 10.00 -29.03
N ARG A 408 -0.58 10.41 -29.28
CA ARG A 408 0.55 9.49 -29.34
C ARG A 408 1.29 9.47 -28.03
N VAL A 409 1.61 8.26 -27.60
CA VAL A 409 2.54 7.98 -26.51
C VAL A 409 3.77 7.34 -27.15
N ASP A 410 4.95 7.86 -26.84
CA ASP A 410 6.24 7.32 -27.29
C ASP A 410 7.21 7.26 -26.10
N GLU A 411 7.01 6.28 -25.23
CA GLU A 411 7.79 6.08 -24.02
C GLU A 411 8.87 5.01 -24.22
N SER A 412 9.87 4.97 -23.33
CA SER A 412 10.97 3.99 -23.45
C SER A 412 10.50 2.53 -23.35
N PHE A 413 9.33 2.30 -22.79
CA PHE A 413 8.71 0.98 -22.63
C PHE A 413 7.72 0.63 -23.77
N GLY A 414 7.51 1.52 -24.73
CA GLY A 414 6.69 1.27 -25.92
C GLY A 414 5.96 2.52 -26.42
N ASN A 415 5.27 2.37 -27.54
CA ASN A 415 4.46 3.42 -28.14
C ASN A 415 3.03 2.95 -28.44
N VAL A 416 2.11 3.91 -28.50
CA VAL A 416 0.72 3.69 -28.94
C VAL A 416 0.14 4.98 -29.52
N GLU A 417 -0.76 4.83 -30.48
CA GLU A 417 -1.59 5.90 -31.01
C GLU A 417 -3.04 5.68 -30.52
N ILE A 418 -3.58 6.62 -29.76
CA ILE A 418 -4.92 6.57 -29.16
C ILE A 418 -5.84 7.46 -30.00
N PRO A 419 -6.81 6.88 -30.74
CA PRO A 419 -7.70 7.66 -31.59
C PRO A 419 -8.62 8.58 -30.78
N LEU A 420 -8.52 9.90 -31.02
CA LEU A 420 -9.26 10.90 -30.26
C LEU A 420 -10.71 11.06 -30.72
N LYS A 421 -11.01 10.69 -31.97
CA LYS A 421 -12.35 10.79 -32.58
C LYS A 421 -12.97 12.18 -32.34
N ILE A 422 -12.23 13.22 -32.70
CA ILE A 422 -12.66 14.62 -32.57
C ILE A 422 -13.66 14.91 -33.71
N GLU A 423 -14.94 15.06 -33.36
CA GLU A 423 -16.03 15.37 -34.30
C GLU A 423 -16.42 16.86 -34.32
#